data_AF-A0A246SQH4-F1
#
_entry.id   AF-A0A246SQH4-F1
#
_cell.length_a   1.000
_cell.length_b   1.000
_cell.length_c   1.000
_cell.angle_alpha   90.00
_cell.angle_beta   90.00
_cell.angle_gamma   90.00
#
_symmetry.space_group_name_H-M   'P 1'
#
loop_
_entity.id
_entity.type
_entity.pdbx_description
1 polymer ?
#
loop_
_entity_poly.entity_id
_entity_poly.type
_entity_poly.pdbx_seq_one_letter_code
_entity_poly.pdbx_strand_id
1 'polypeptide(L)'
;MAMFNLALFVVEAVAYFVLMVTLLHFRHRLGLGVFLTALGVMHFMETYLAAVFYVSLPFGEVSPGSSIFFSGKLMMILMLYLKEDAATVRQPIYGLFLGNLLTVGIAWVLQLHQPLQLSAGHGPDVDFLKEMGWLMVWGTALLYIDSLGIILLYEKLGDFFRRRVVLRFMISGFALLTFDQVGFFAALHYFLDVPIAVFWGGWKAKMLAVCLYAAMFAIYEYHIRRVGADASARSISDVFGDLTFRERYNDLLERTGRDMLTGVYDRTRMELEAPLMVHEALRQGLFATVLIIDADHFKDVNDGYGHLQGDEVLKSIAVRLGTTLRSSDRIFRFGGEEFVAVCPGTDHEEGLLLAERLRWMIATSVKTPDDKPVTVSIGVATADEDGASFTAVLSAADGRLYAAKKSGRNCVVGRSGVVKLG
;
A
#
# COMPACT_ATOMS: atom_id res chain seq x y z
N MET A 1 -16.34 -37.03 -29.40
CA MET A 1 -16.20 -36.73 -27.95
C MET A 1 -15.21 -35.59 -27.70
N ALA A 2 -13.89 -35.76 -27.87
CA ALA A 2 -12.90 -34.70 -27.56
C ALA A 2 -13.10 -33.35 -28.29
N MET A 3 -13.42 -33.35 -29.58
CA MET A 3 -13.72 -32.10 -30.32
C MET A 3 -15.01 -31.42 -29.85
N PHE A 4 -16.00 -32.19 -29.42
CA PHE A 4 -17.24 -31.67 -28.87
C PHE A 4 -16.99 -31.04 -27.49
N ASN A 5 -16.21 -31.71 -26.64
CA ASN A 5 -15.77 -31.15 -25.36
C ASN A 5 -14.98 -29.86 -25.56
N LEU A 6 -14.11 -29.77 -26.59
CA LEU A 6 -13.41 -28.53 -26.92
C LEU A 6 -14.37 -27.40 -27.33
N ALA A 7 -15.44 -27.71 -28.08
CA ALA A 7 -16.44 -26.72 -28.43
C ALA A 7 -17.19 -26.21 -27.19
N LEU A 8 -17.59 -27.12 -26.29
CA LEU A 8 -18.20 -26.74 -25.01
C LEU A 8 -17.26 -25.89 -24.15
N PHE A 9 -15.97 -26.25 -24.11
CA PHE A 9 -14.93 -25.52 -23.41
C PHE A 9 -14.84 -24.05 -23.88
N VAL A 10 -14.94 -23.82 -25.19
CA VAL A 10 -14.98 -22.46 -25.75
C VAL A 10 -16.29 -21.75 -25.40
N VAL A 11 -17.43 -22.44 -25.46
CA VAL A 11 -18.75 -21.89 -25.10
C VAL A 11 -18.77 -21.45 -23.64
N GLU A 12 -18.23 -22.26 -22.73
CA GLU A 12 -18.09 -21.95 -21.31
C GLU A 12 -17.27 -20.69 -21.08
N ALA A 13 -16.10 -20.58 -21.72
CA ALA A 13 -15.25 -19.40 -21.63
C ALA A 13 -15.94 -18.13 -22.16
N VAL A 14 -16.63 -18.24 -23.30
CA VAL A 14 -17.37 -17.12 -23.91
C VAL A 14 -18.54 -16.70 -23.01
N ALA A 15 -19.33 -17.65 -22.53
CA ALA A 15 -20.47 -17.38 -21.66
C ALA A 15 -20.04 -16.71 -20.35
N TYR A 16 -18.99 -17.24 -19.72
CA TYR A 16 -18.41 -16.66 -18.51
C TYR A 16 -17.92 -15.23 -18.74
N PHE A 17 -17.12 -15.01 -19.78
CA PHE A 17 -16.58 -13.68 -20.08
C PHE A 17 -17.69 -12.68 -20.39
N VAL A 18 -18.64 -13.03 -21.26
CA VAL A 18 -19.74 -12.13 -21.64
C VAL A 18 -20.55 -11.73 -20.42
N LEU A 19 -20.89 -12.68 -19.55
CA LEU A 19 -21.62 -12.39 -18.32
C LEU A 19 -20.82 -11.46 -17.39
N MET A 20 -19.58 -11.84 -17.06
CA MET A 20 -18.74 -11.08 -16.12
C MET A 20 -18.40 -9.69 -16.64
N VAL A 21 -18.09 -9.55 -17.94
CA VAL A 21 -17.82 -8.26 -18.57
C VAL A 21 -19.07 -7.40 -18.65
N THR A 22 -20.25 -7.98 -18.84
CA THR A 22 -21.52 -7.24 -18.79
C THR A 22 -21.75 -6.65 -17.40
N LEU A 23 -21.56 -7.44 -16.34
CA LEU A 23 -21.64 -6.96 -14.96
C LEU A 23 -20.62 -5.84 -14.69
N LEU A 24 -19.38 -6.03 -15.14
CA LEU A 24 -18.32 -5.02 -15.01
C LEU A 24 -18.59 -3.77 -15.86
N HIS A 25 -19.25 -3.90 -17.01
CA HIS A 25 -19.62 -2.77 -17.86
C HIS A 25 -20.70 -1.91 -17.21
N PHE A 26 -21.74 -2.54 -16.66
CA PHE A 26 -22.87 -1.87 -15.99
C PHE A 26 -22.62 -1.53 -14.51
N ARG A 27 -21.39 -1.69 -14.02
CA ARG A 27 -21.02 -1.45 -12.61
C ARG A 27 -21.40 -0.07 -12.06
N HIS A 28 -21.38 0.98 -12.89
CA HIS A 28 -21.76 2.33 -12.48
C HIS A 28 -23.27 2.50 -12.23
N ARG A 29 -24.09 1.57 -12.73
CA ARG A 29 -25.54 1.55 -12.51
C ARG A 29 -25.97 0.49 -11.49
N LEU A 30 -25.36 -0.69 -11.54
CA LEU A 30 -25.69 -1.82 -10.66
C LEU A 30 -24.92 -1.81 -9.34
N GLY A 31 -23.86 -1.01 -9.25
CA GLY A 31 -22.84 -1.11 -8.20
C GLY A 31 -21.85 -2.25 -8.48
N LEU A 32 -20.61 -2.08 -8.00
CA LEU A 32 -19.56 -3.10 -8.08
C LEU A 32 -19.90 -4.37 -7.29
N GLY A 33 -20.73 -4.26 -6.25
CA GLY A 33 -21.13 -5.38 -5.40
C GLY A 33 -21.66 -6.58 -6.19
N VAL A 34 -22.46 -6.36 -7.25
CA VAL A 34 -23.03 -7.45 -8.07
C VAL A 34 -21.92 -8.25 -8.77
N PHE A 35 -20.92 -7.58 -9.33
CA PHE A 35 -19.78 -8.23 -9.96
C PHE A 35 -18.94 -9.00 -8.93
N LEU A 36 -18.68 -8.39 -7.76
CA LEU A 36 -17.91 -9.02 -6.69
C LEU A 36 -18.62 -10.27 -6.13
N THR A 37 -19.95 -10.22 -5.96
CA THR A 37 -20.74 -11.37 -5.53
C THR A 37 -20.71 -12.49 -6.57
N ALA A 38 -20.85 -12.17 -7.86
CA ALA A 38 -20.74 -13.18 -8.92
C ALA A 38 -19.35 -13.85 -8.93
N LEU A 39 -18.28 -13.07 -8.77
CA LEU A 39 -16.91 -13.57 -8.67
C LEU A 39 -16.74 -14.47 -7.43
N GLY A 40 -17.39 -14.09 -6.32
CA GLY A 40 -17.49 -14.85 -5.07
C GLY A 40 -18.14 -16.23 -5.24
N VAL A 41 -19.36 -16.25 -5.75
CA VAL A 41 -20.15 -17.48 -5.96
C VAL A 41 -19.42 -18.44 -6.91
N MET A 42 -18.82 -17.91 -7.98
CA MET A 42 -18.06 -18.70 -8.93
C MET A 42 -16.78 -19.29 -8.34
N HIS A 43 -16.24 -18.73 -7.25
CA HIS A 43 -15.06 -19.27 -6.60
C HIS A 43 -15.28 -20.65 -6.00
N PHE A 44 -16.41 -20.87 -5.35
CA PHE A 44 -16.73 -22.20 -4.87
C PHE A 44 -16.85 -23.20 -6.02
N MET A 45 -17.60 -22.82 -7.06
CA MET A 45 -17.84 -23.67 -8.22
C MET A 45 -16.54 -24.04 -8.95
N GLU A 46 -15.66 -23.06 -9.21
CA GLU A 46 -14.42 -23.33 -9.94
C GLU A 46 -13.47 -24.23 -9.14
N THR A 47 -13.35 -24.03 -7.82
CA THR A 47 -12.46 -24.82 -6.96
C THR A 47 -12.95 -26.25 -6.84
N TYR A 48 -14.26 -26.44 -6.71
CA TYR A 48 -14.87 -27.77 -6.74
C TYR A 48 -14.64 -28.46 -8.09
N LEU A 49 -14.98 -27.81 -9.20
CA LEU A 49 -14.79 -28.38 -10.54
C LEU A 49 -13.32 -28.68 -10.85
N ALA A 50 -12.39 -27.85 -10.35
CA ALA A 50 -10.95 -28.07 -10.48
C ALA A 50 -10.50 -29.37 -9.80
N ALA A 51 -11.13 -29.74 -8.69
CA ALA A 51 -10.79 -30.94 -7.94
C ALA A 51 -11.39 -32.21 -8.56
N VAL A 52 -12.66 -32.18 -9.00
CA VAL A 52 -13.41 -33.41 -9.32
C VAL A 52 -13.85 -33.58 -10.76
N PHE A 53 -13.86 -32.53 -11.59
CA PHE A 53 -14.46 -32.57 -12.92
C PHE A 53 -13.40 -32.45 -14.02
N TYR A 54 -13.17 -33.55 -14.74
CA TYR A 54 -12.20 -33.64 -15.83
C TYR A 54 -12.88 -34.08 -17.13
N VAL A 55 -12.48 -33.46 -18.22
CA VAL A 55 -12.95 -33.79 -19.56
C VAL A 55 -11.76 -34.05 -20.48
N SER A 56 -11.91 -35.01 -21.40
CA SER A 56 -10.90 -35.28 -22.41
C SER A 56 -11.00 -34.25 -23.54
N LEU A 57 -9.91 -33.52 -23.77
CA LEU A 57 -9.70 -32.63 -24.91
C LEU A 57 -8.72 -33.27 -25.91
N PRO A 58 -8.61 -32.76 -27.15
CA PRO A 58 -7.70 -33.30 -28.16
C PRO A 58 -6.22 -33.33 -27.76
N PHE A 59 -5.85 -32.61 -26.70
CA PHE A 59 -4.47 -32.45 -26.24
C PHE A 59 -4.24 -32.91 -24.77
N GLY A 60 -5.23 -33.57 -24.16
CA GLY A 60 -5.11 -34.15 -22.81
C GLY A 60 -6.39 -34.06 -21.98
N GLU A 61 -6.34 -34.61 -20.77
CA GLU A 61 -7.40 -34.48 -19.76
C GLU A 61 -7.24 -33.17 -19.00
N VAL A 62 -8.34 -32.44 -18.85
CA VAL A 62 -8.34 -31.07 -18.35
C VAL A 62 -9.59 -30.81 -17.53
N SER A 63 -9.44 -30.04 -16.46
CA SER A 63 -10.59 -29.49 -15.73
C SER A 63 -10.98 -28.09 -16.23
N PRO A 64 -12.24 -27.87 -16.64
CA PRO A 64 -12.80 -26.54 -16.91
C PRO A 64 -12.70 -25.59 -15.70
N GLY A 65 -12.79 -26.13 -14.47
CA GLY A 65 -12.65 -25.37 -13.22
C GLY A 65 -11.34 -24.59 -13.17
N SER A 66 -10.22 -25.29 -13.32
CA SER A 66 -8.89 -24.69 -13.30
C SER A 66 -8.57 -23.92 -14.59
N SER A 67 -8.93 -24.46 -15.75
CA SER A 67 -8.45 -23.89 -17.01
C SER A 67 -9.31 -22.76 -17.56
N ILE A 68 -10.64 -22.79 -17.39
CA ILE A 68 -11.54 -21.73 -17.87
C ILE A 68 -11.90 -20.77 -16.76
N PHE A 69 -12.50 -21.27 -15.67
CA PHE A 69 -13.14 -20.41 -14.69
C PHE A 69 -12.11 -19.69 -13.82
N PHE A 70 -11.11 -20.42 -13.30
CA PHE A 70 -10.01 -19.81 -12.54
C PHE A 70 -9.16 -18.86 -13.41
N SER A 71 -8.73 -19.30 -14.60
CA SER A 71 -8.03 -18.42 -15.55
C SER A 71 -8.86 -17.18 -15.87
N GLY A 72 -10.16 -17.36 -16.12
CA GLY A 72 -11.11 -16.29 -16.40
C GLY A 72 -11.24 -15.32 -15.25
N LYS A 73 -11.29 -15.81 -14.01
CA LYS A 73 -11.30 -14.98 -12.82
C LYS A 73 -10.07 -14.09 -12.71
N LEU A 74 -8.87 -14.64 -12.90
CA LEU A 74 -7.64 -13.84 -12.90
C LEU A 74 -7.66 -12.76 -14.00
N MET A 75 -8.16 -13.13 -15.19
CA MET A 75 -8.35 -12.18 -16.28
C MET A 75 -9.38 -11.10 -15.92
N MET A 76 -10.46 -11.45 -15.23
CA MET A 76 -11.48 -10.51 -14.77
C MET A 76 -10.96 -9.58 -13.66
N ILE A 77 -10.13 -10.06 -12.75
CA ILE A 77 -9.47 -9.25 -11.72
C ILE A 77 -8.51 -8.25 -12.38
N LEU A 78 -7.73 -8.69 -13.37
CA LEU A 78 -6.89 -7.78 -14.14
C LEU A 78 -7.75 -6.75 -14.88
N MET A 79 -8.87 -7.14 -15.51
CA MET A 79 -9.79 -6.20 -16.15
C MET A 79 -10.44 -5.22 -15.16
N LEU A 80 -10.75 -5.65 -13.94
CA LEU A 80 -11.23 -4.77 -12.87
C LEU A 80 -10.15 -3.72 -12.56
N TYR A 81 -8.89 -4.13 -12.41
CA TYR A 81 -7.76 -3.23 -12.22
C TYR A 81 -7.56 -2.22 -13.35
N LEU A 82 -7.83 -2.61 -14.60
CA LEU A 82 -7.75 -1.68 -15.73
C LEU A 82 -8.86 -0.62 -15.74
N LYS A 83 -9.91 -0.81 -14.94
CA LYS A 83 -11.13 0.02 -14.96
C LYS A 83 -11.41 0.74 -13.66
N GLU A 84 -10.79 0.34 -12.58
CA GLU A 84 -11.03 0.79 -11.21
C GLU A 84 -9.69 0.93 -10.48
N ASP A 85 -9.69 1.70 -9.39
CA ASP A 85 -8.49 1.90 -8.58
C ASP A 85 -8.08 0.63 -7.82
N ALA A 86 -6.80 0.56 -7.45
CA ALA A 86 -6.22 -0.57 -6.71
C ALA A 86 -6.96 -0.87 -5.39
N ALA A 87 -7.47 0.18 -4.72
CA ALA A 87 -8.28 0.06 -3.51
C ALA A 87 -9.60 -0.71 -3.71
N THR A 88 -10.15 -0.69 -4.92
CA THR A 88 -11.35 -1.46 -5.32
C THR A 88 -10.97 -2.90 -5.65
N VAL A 89 -9.83 -3.11 -6.33
CA VAL A 89 -9.36 -4.45 -6.74
C VAL A 89 -8.99 -5.34 -5.57
N ARG A 90 -8.49 -4.77 -4.46
CA ARG A 90 -8.16 -5.56 -3.26
C ARG A 90 -9.40 -6.09 -2.53
N GLN A 91 -10.57 -5.46 -2.69
CA GLN A 91 -11.82 -5.86 -2.02
C GLN A 91 -12.26 -7.30 -2.31
N PRO A 92 -12.38 -7.77 -3.58
CA PRO A 92 -12.72 -9.15 -3.87
C PRO A 92 -11.70 -10.12 -3.29
N ILE A 93 -10.41 -9.78 -3.33
CA ILE A 93 -9.34 -10.67 -2.91
C ILE A 93 -9.42 -10.91 -1.39
N TYR A 94 -9.55 -9.83 -0.60
CA TYR A 94 -9.71 -9.97 0.86
C TYR A 94 -11.07 -10.53 1.25
N GLY A 95 -12.15 -10.13 0.55
CA GLY A 95 -13.50 -10.61 0.83
C GLY A 95 -13.62 -12.12 0.62
N LEU A 96 -13.06 -12.65 -0.46
CA LEU A 96 -13.00 -14.10 -0.72
C LEU A 96 -12.19 -14.82 0.34
N PHE A 97 -10.99 -14.33 0.67
CA PHE A 97 -10.12 -14.96 1.66
C PHE A 97 -10.78 -15.04 3.04
N LEU A 98 -11.32 -13.93 3.54
CA LEU A 98 -12.02 -13.89 4.83
C LEU A 98 -13.31 -14.72 4.80
N GLY A 99 -14.06 -14.69 3.71
CA GLY A 99 -15.26 -15.52 3.54
C GLY A 99 -14.96 -17.02 3.59
N ASN A 100 -13.86 -17.45 2.97
CA ASN A 100 -13.43 -18.84 2.99
C ASN A 100 -12.89 -19.26 4.37
N LEU A 101 -12.14 -18.40 5.06
CA LEU A 101 -11.73 -18.63 6.45
C LEU A 101 -12.95 -18.79 7.37
N LEU A 102 -13.96 -17.94 7.20
CA LEU A 102 -15.22 -18.06 7.94
C LEU A 102 -15.91 -19.40 7.65
N THR A 103 -15.93 -19.82 6.39
CA THR A 103 -16.52 -21.10 5.97
C THR A 103 -15.83 -22.27 6.66
N VAL A 104 -14.49 -22.28 6.70
CA VAL A 104 -13.72 -23.30 7.43
C VAL A 104 -13.96 -23.25 8.93
N GLY A 105 -14.00 -22.06 9.52
CA GLY A 105 -14.30 -21.89 10.94
C GLY A 105 -15.68 -22.43 11.31
N ILE A 106 -16.71 -22.12 10.52
CA ILE A 106 -18.07 -22.65 10.70
C ILE A 106 -18.08 -24.17 10.49
N ALA A 107 -17.42 -24.67 9.45
CA ALA A 107 -17.32 -26.11 9.18
C ALA A 107 -16.69 -26.87 10.36
N TRP A 108 -15.71 -26.27 11.03
CA TRP A 108 -15.11 -26.85 12.23
C TRP A 108 -16.07 -26.85 13.42
N VAL A 109 -16.81 -25.77 13.65
CA VAL A 109 -17.83 -25.70 14.72
C VAL A 109 -18.97 -26.69 14.48
N LEU A 110 -19.41 -26.86 13.22
CA LEU A 110 -20.46 -27.82 12.87
C LEU A 110 -20.07 -29.27 13.21
N GLN A 111 -18.79 -29.61 13.15
CA GLN A 111 -18.31 -30.95 13.53
C GLN A 111 -18.45 -31.26 15.03
N LEU A 112 -18.61 -30.24 15.87
CA LEU A 112 -18.84 -30.44 17.31
C LEU A 112 -20.30 -30.85 17.61
N HIS A 113 -21.20 -30.70 16.64
CA HIS A 113 -22.59 -31.12 16.78
C HIS A 113 -22.72 -32.62 16.52
N GLN A 114 -23.60 -33.30 17.26
CA GLN A 114 -24.02 -34.66 16.95
C GLN A 114 -25.18 -34.62 15.95
N PRO A 115 -24.96 -34.97 14.67
CA PRO A 115 -26.00 -34.87 13.65
C PRO A 115 -27.06 -35.94 13.85
N LEU A 116 -28.33 -35.54 13.84
CA LEU A 116 -29.47 -36.44 13.76
C LEU A 116 -29.76 -36.74 12.28
N GLN A 117 -29.73 -38.01 11.89
CA GLN A 117 -30.17 -38.41 10.54
C GLN A 117 -31.70 -38.37 10.47
N LEU A 118 -32.22 -37.29 9.88
CA LEU A 118 -33.67 -37.10 9.68
C LEU A 118 -34.23 -37.95 8.53
N SER A 119 -33.37 -38.42 7.61
CA SER A 119 -33.74 -39.28 6.48
C SER A 119 -32.66 -40.33 6.22
N ALA A 120 -33.06 -41.59 5.99
CA ALA A 120 -32.14 -42.67 5.69
C ALA A 120 -31.31 -42.35 4.42
N GLY A 121 -29.99 -42.52 4.52
CA GLY A 121 -29.06 -42.33 3.39
C GLY A 121 -28.70 -40.88 3.04
N HIS A 122 -29.27 -39.87 3.73
CA HIS A 122 -28.97 -38.45 3.50
C HIS A 122 -28.39 -37.80 4.76
N GLY A 123 -27.33 -38.41 5.29
CA GLY A 123 -26.55 -37.81 6.38
C GLY A 123 -25.68 -36.64 5.87
N PRO A 124 -25.32 -35.68 6.73
CA PRO A 124 -24.37 -34.64 6.36
C PRO A 124 -23.01 -35.26 6.02
N ASP A 125 -22.46 -34.93 4.85
CA ASP A 125 -21.12 -35.34 4.43
C ASP A 125 -20.07 -34.41 5.05
N VAL A 126 -19.56 -34.85 6.20
CA VAL A 126 -18.59 -34.08 6.99
C VAL A 126 -17.21 -34.07 6.32
N ASP A 127 -16.87 -35.10 5.56
CA ASP A 127 -15.57 -35.21 4.90
C ASP A 127 -15.50 -34.30 3.68
N PHE A 128 -16.59 -34.22 2.90
CA PHE A 128 -16.74 -33.20 1.85
C PHE A 128 -16.53 -31.79 2.39
N LEU A 129 -17.13 -31.46 3.54
CA LEU A 129 -17.03 -30.12 4.13
C LEU A 129 -15.59 -29.78 4.57
N LYS A 130 -14.83 -30.76 5.06
CA LYS A 130 -13.42 -30.60 5.43
C LYS A 130 -12.53 -30.41 4.22
N GLU A 131 -12.63 -31.31 3.24
CA GLU A 131 -11.81 -31.28 2.04
C GLU A 131 -12.06 -30.01 1.23
N MET A 132 -13.33 -29.65 1.03
CA MET A 132 -13.68 -28.41 0.33
C MET A 132 -13.26 -27.18 1.13
N GLY A 133 -13.42 -27.18 2.45
CA GLY A 133 -12.99 -26.06 3.29
C GLY A 133 -11.50 -25.76 3.12
N TRP A 134 -10.65 -26.78 3.19
CA TRP A 134 -9.21 -26.61 3.02
C TRP A 134 -8.84 -26.22 1.58
N LEU A 135 -9.42 -26.88 0.58
CA LEU A 135 -9.19 -26.53 -0.82
C LEU A 135 -9.59 -25.09 -1.14
N MET A 136 -10.67 -24.58 -0.53
CA MET A 136 -11.13 -23.21 -0.69
C MET A 136 -10.16 -22.20 -0.05
N VAL A 137 -9.68 -22.44 1.17
CA VAL A 137 -8.70 -21.55 1.80
C VAL A 137 -7.40 -21.51 1.00
N TRP A 138 -6.89 -22.67 0.61
CA TRP A 138 -5.69 -22.78 -0.23
C TRP A 138 -5.89 -22.09 -1.58
N GLY A 139 -7.03 -22.34 -2.23
CA GLY A 139 -7.42 -21.70 -3.49
C GLY A 139 -7.48 -20.18 -3.40
N THR A 140 -8.00 -19.61 -2.31
CA THR A 140 -7.96 -18.16 -2.09
C THR A 140 -6.57 -17.60 -1.82
N ALA A 141 -5.74 -18.31 -1.06
CA ALA A 141 -4.38 -17.87 -0.78
C ALA A 141 -3.55 -17.80 -2.07
N LEU A 142 -3.70 -18.82 -2.92
CA LEU A 142 -3.07 -18.86 -4.23
C LEU A 142 -3.64 -17.76 -5.15
N LEU A 143 -4.98 -17.60 -5.18
CA LEU A 143 -5.63 -16.52 -5.92
C LEU A 143 -5.11 -15.13 -5.51
N TYR A 144 -4.81 -14.90 -4.22
CA TYR A 144 -4.24 -13.64 -3.74
C TYR A 144 -2.86 -13.37 -4.34
N ILE A 145 -1.96 -14.35 -4.25
CA ILE A 145 -0.60 -14.26 -4.80
C ILE A 145 -0.66 -14.04 -6.31
N ASP A 146 -1.51 -14.79 -6.99
CA ASP A 146 -1.67 -14.71 -8.44
C ASP A 146 -2.25 -13.36 -8.87
N SER A 147 -3.29 -12.89 -8.20
CA SER A 147 -3.91 -11.59 -8.48
C SER A 147 -2.92 -10.45 -8.32
N LEU A 148 -2.04 -10.49 -7.31
CA LEU A 148 -0.96 -9.52 -7.19
C LEU A 148 0.07 -9.69 -8.30
N GLY A 149 0.52 -10.93 -8.53
CA GLY A 149 1.54 -11.24 -9.53
C GLY A 149 1.15 -10.77 -10.94
N ILE A 150 -0.11 -11.00 -11.35
CA ILE A 150 -0.58 -10.61 -12.68
C ILE A 150 -0.65 -9.09 -12.83
N ILE A 151 -1.07 -8.37 -11.80
CA ILE A 151 -1.16 -6.90 -11.83
C ILE A 151 0.24 -6.28 -11.85
N LEU A 152 1.15 -6.73 -10.98
CA LEU A 152 2.52 -6.23 -10.95
C LEU A 152 3.26 -6.53 -12.25
N LEU A 153 3.06 -7.72 -12.82
CA LEU A 153 3.63 -8.08 -14.10
C LEU A 153 3.05 -7.22 -15.24
N TYR A 154 1.73 -6.98 -15.22
CA TYR A 154 1.08 -6.09 -16.18
C TYR A 154 1.67 -4.68 -16.15
N GLU A 155 1.91 -4.12 -14.95
CA GLU A 155 2.53 -2.81 -14.80
C GLU A 155 4.00 -2.78 -15.23
N LYS A 156 4.79 -3.79 -14.85
CA LYS A 156 6.18 -3.93 -15.29
C LYS A 156 6.30 -4.01 -16.82
N LEU A 157 5.37 -4.68 -17.48
CA LEU A 157 5.31 -4.72 -18.96
C LEU A 157 4.92 -3.36 -19.57
N GLY A 158 4.32 -2.47 -18.78
CA GLY A 158 4.03 -1.09 -19.15
C GLY A 158 5.29 -0.31 -19.52
N ASP A 159 6.42 -0.58 -18.88
CA ASP A 159 7.70 0.08 -19.19
C ASP A 159 8.15 -0.18 -20.63
N PHE A 160 7.93 -1.40 -21.13
CA PHE A 160 8.33 -1.84 -22.46
C PHE A 160 7.24 -1.63 -23.53
N PHE A 161 5.96 -1.81 -23.16
CA PHE A 161 4.83 -1.87 -24.09
C PHE A 161 3.69 -0.89 -23.76
N ARG A 162 4.00 0.37 -23.44
CA ARG A 162 3.04 1.41 -22.98
C ARG A 162 1.70 1.44 -23.73
N ARG A 163 1.73 1.40 -25.07
CA ARG A 163 0.53 1.56 -25.92
C ARG A 163 -0.18 0.25 -26.29
N ARG A 164 0.36 -0.93 -25.95
CA ARG A 164 -0.21 -2.23 -26.36
C ARG A 164 -0.90 -2.93 -25.18
N VAL A 165 -2.02 -2.38 -24.73
CA VAL A 165 -2.83 -2.86 -23.59
C VAL A 165 -3.18 -4.35 -23.71
N VAL A 166 -3.72 -4.77 -24.86
CA VAL A 166 -4.10 -6.18 -25.12
C VAL A 166 -2.87 -7.11 -25.08
N LEU A 167 -1.72 -6.66 -25.59
CA LEU A 167 -0.50 -7.46 -25.58
C LEU A 167 0.02 -7.65 -24.16
N ARG A 168 0.03 -6.58 -23.34
CA ARG A 168 0.38 -6.65 -21.92
C ARG A 168 -0.55 -7.62 -21.18
N PHE A 169 -1.85 -7.50 -21.41
CA PHE A 169 -2.86 -8.38 -20.83
C PHE A 169 -2.59 -9.86 -21.15
N MET A 170 -2.31 -10.17 -22.41
CA MET A 170 -2.02 -11.52 -22.87
C MET A 170 -0.70 -12.07 -22.30
N ILE A 171 0.38 -11.29 -22.32
CA ILE A 171 1.69 -11.72 -21.79
C ILE A 171 1.61 -11.96 -20.28
N SER A 172 0.94 -11.06 -19.54
CA SER A 172 0.73 -11.24 -18.10
C SER A 172 -0.03 -12.53 -17.80
N GLY A 173 -1.10 -12.81 -18.57
CA GLY A 173 -1.86 -14.05 -18.43
C GLY A 173 -1.06 -15.31 -18.73
N PHE A 174 -0.27 -15.32 -19.81
CA PHE A 174 0.58 -16.47 -20.14
C PHE A 174 1.63 -16.76 -19.09
N ALA A 175 2.34 -15.72 -18.64
CA ALA A 175 3.39 -15.87 -17.65
C ALA A 175 2.82 -16.37 -16.33
N LEU A 176 1.79 -15.69 -15.80
CA LEU A 176 1.22 -16.07 -14.51
C LEU A 176 0.59 -17.47 -14.54
N LEU A 177 -0.24 -17.79 -15.52
CA LEU A 177 -0.91 -19.10 -15.57
C LEU A 177 0.08 -20.25 -15.85
N THR A 178 1.24 -19.96 -16.42
CA THR A 178 2.34 -20.92 -16.48
C THR A 178 2.94 -21.17 -15.10
N PHE A 179 3.20 -20.11 -14.31
CA PHE A 179 3.68 -20.26 -12.93
C PHE A 179 2.67 -20.99 -12.04
N ASP A 180 1.39 -20.63 -12.13
CA ASP A 180 0.30 -21.31 -11.42
C ASP A 180 0.22 -22.78 -11.82
N GLN A 181 0.28 -23.11 -13.12
CA GLN A 181 0.28 -24.51 -13.55
C GLN A 181 1.46 -25.32 -12.99
N VAL A 182 2.66 -24.72 -12.93
CA VAL A 182 3.83 -25.35 -12.33
C VAL A 182 3.62 -25.56 -10.83
N GLY A 183 3.14 -24.54 -10.10
CA GLY A 183 2.92 -24.62 -8.65
C GLY A 183 1.81 -25.60 -8.28
N PHE A 184 0.64 -25.47 -8.90
CA PHE A 184 -0.52 -26.32 -8.65
C PHE A 184 -0.27 -27.78 -9.03
N PHE A 185 0.34 -28.04 -10.19
CA PHE A 185 0.70 -29.40 -10.58
C PHE A 185 1.77 -30.01 -9.66
N ALA A 186 2.77 -29.23 -9.24
CA ALA A 186 3.79 -29.73 -8.32
C ALA A 186 3.15 -30.19 -6.99
N ALA A 187 2.18 -29.44 -6.47
CA ALA A 187 1.41 -29.85 -5.29
C ALA A 187 0.60 -31.13 -5.55
N LEU A 188 -0.16 -31.19 -6.65
CA LEU A 188 -0.96 -32.39 -6.99
C LEU A 188 -0.10 -33.63 -7.21
N HIS A 189 1.03 -33.50 -7.90
CA HIS A 189 1.94 -34.63 -8.14
C HIS A 189 2.56 -35.12 -6.83
N TYR A 190 2.94 -34.21 -5.93
CA TYR A 190 3.53 -34.57 -4.64
C TYR A 190 2.52 -35.24 -3.69
N PHE A 191 1.29 -34.73 -3.61
CA PHE A 191 0.29 -35.22 -2.64
C PHE A 191 -0.61 -36.34 -3.16
N LEU A 192 -0.88 -36.39 -4.47
CA LEU A 192 -1.89 -37.28 -5.08
C LEU A 192 -1.33 -38.14 -6.21
N ASP A 193 0.00 -38.13 -6.42
CA ASP A 193 0.72 -38.94 -7.42
C ASP A 193 0.14 -38.80 -8.85
N VAL A 194 -0.35 -37.59 -9.19
CA VAL A 194 -0.99 -37.30 -10.47
C VAL A 194 0.00 -37.45 -11.64
N PRO A 195 -0.36 -38.11 -12.76
CA PRO A 195 0.55 -38.32 -13.88
C PRO A 195 1.04 -37.02 -14.53
N ILE A 196 2.31 -37.00 -14.96
CA ILE A 196 2.94 -35.86 -15.69
C ILE A 196 2.21 -35.52 -17.00
N ALA A 197 1.48 -36.47 -17.59
CA ALA A 197 0.65 -36.20 -18.77
C ALA A 197 -0.43 -35.13 -18.51
N VAL A 198 -0.95 -35.02 -17.28
CA VAL A 198 -1.97 -34.04 -16.88
C VAL A 198 -1.39 -32.61 -16.87
N PHE A 199 -0.09 -32.47 -16.58
CA PHE A 199 0.59 -31.16 -16.62
C PHE A 199 0.46 -30.50 -17.99
N TRP A 200 0.77 -31.25 -19.06
CA TRP A 200 0.77 -30.73 -20.43
C TRP A 200 -0.64 -30.46 -20.95
N GLY A 201 -1.62 -31.28 -20.58
CA GLY A 201 -3.02 -31.04 -20.90
C GLY A 201 -3.52 -29.74 -20.28
N GLY A 202 -3.34 -29.59 -18.97
CA GLY A 202 -3.73 -28.40 -18.21
C GLY A 202 -3.01 -27.13 -18.68
N TRP A 203 -1.70 -27.20 -18.93
CA TRP A 203 -0.94 -26.06 -19.44
C TRP A 203 -1.48 -25.59 -20.79
N LYS A 204 -1.65 -26.49 -21.77
CA LYS A 204 -2.19 -26.13 -23.09
C LYS A 204 -3.59 -25.53 -23.00
N ALA A 205 -4.45 -26.05 -22.13
CA ALA A 205 -5.77 -25.51 -21.91
C ALA A 205 -5.75 -24.10 -21.31
N LYS A 206 -4.89 -23.84 -20.32
CA LYS A 206 -4.71 -22.49 -19.75
C LYS A 206 -4.18 -21.51 -20.80
N MET A 207 -3.21 -21.92 -21.62
CA MET A 207 -2.72 -21.07 -22.72
C MET A 207 -3.82 -20.77 -23.74
N LEU A 208 -4.64 -21.77 -24.10
CA LEU A 208 -5.80 -21.57 -24.97
C LEU A 208 -6.80 -20.59 -24.33
N ALA A 209 -7.10 -20.73 -23.04
CA ALA A 209 -8.00 -19.84 -22.32
C ALA A 209 -7.48 -18.39 -22.31
N VAL A 210 -6.17 -18.16 -22.11
CA VAL A 210 -5.56 -16.82 -22.23
C VAL A 210 -5.78 -16.24 -23.62
N CYS A 211 -5.55 -17.02 -24.68
CA CYS A 211 -5.80 -16.55 -26.05
C CYS A 211 -7.27 -16.16 -26.26
N LEU A 212 -8.21 -16.98 -25.78
CA LEU A 212 -9.65 -16.70 -25.89
C LEU A 212 -10.02 -15.42 -25.13
N TYR A 213 -9.64 -15.31 -23.86
CA TYR A 213 -9.95 -14.14 -23.05
C TYR A 213 -9.27 -12.87 -23.58
N ALA A 214 -8.02 -12.96 -24.06
CA ALA A 214 -7.32 -11.84 -24.67
C ALA A 214 -7.99 -11.38 -25.98
N ALA A 215 -8.45 -12.31 -26.82
CA ALA A 215 -9.19 -11.99 -28.04
C ALA A 215 -10.53 -11.31 -27.71
N MET A 216 -11.28 -11.84 -26.76
CA MET A 216 -12.53 -11.22 -26.30
C MET A 216 -12.31 -9.85 -25.66
N PHE A 217 -11.23 -9.69 -24.89
CA PHE A 217 -10.82 -8.40 -24.33
C PHE A 217 -10.42 -7.40 -25.43
N ALA A 218 -9.74 -7.83 -26.47
CA ALA A 218 -9.42 -7.00 -27.63
C ALA A 218 -10.69 -6.52 -28.35
N ILE A 219 -11.67 -7.42 -28.54
CA ILE A 219 -12.98 -7.08 -29.12
C ILE A 219 -13.72 -6.08 -28.23
N TYR A 220 -13.70 -6.29 -26.91
CA TYR A 220 -14.28 -5.39 -25.92
C TYR A 220 -13.64 -3.98 -26.01
N GLU A 221 -12.31 -3.89 -25.98
CA GLU A 221 -11.59 -2.61 -26.10
C GLU A 221 -11.90 -1.92 -27.45
N TYR A 222 -11.92 -2.67 -28.56
CA TYR A 222 -12.20 -2.12 -29.88
C TYR A 222 -13.61 -1.54 -30.03
N HIS A 223 -14.64 -2.24 -29.53
CA HIS A 223 -16.04 -1.83 -29.71
C HIS A 223 -16.50 -0.79 -28.68
N ILE A 224 -16.01 -0.89 -27.45
CA ILE A 224 -16.60 -0.15 -26.32
C ILE A 224 -15.71 1.03 -25.91
N ARG A 225 -14.40 1.01 -26.20
CA ARG A 225 -13.46 2.06 -25.76
C ARG A 225 -13.07 2.97 -26.94
N ARG A 226 -13.92 3.96 -27.25
CA ARG A 226 -13.48 5.15 -28.00
C ARG A 226 -12.91 6.19 -27.01
N VAL A 227 -11.62 6.46 -27.17
CA VAL A 227 -10.85 7.62 -26.64
C VAL A 227 -10.44 7.56 -25.16
N GLY A 228 -9.12 7.59 -24.94
CA GLY A 228 -8.48 8.48 -23.96
C GLY A 228 -8.42 8.02 -22.51
N ALA A 229 -7.34 7.28 -22.17
CA ALA A 229 -6.58 7.57 -20.96
C ALA A 229 -5.17 7.02 -21.21
N ASP A 230 -4.21 7.91 -21.48
CA ASP A 230 -2.81 7.57 -21.39
C ASP A 230 -2.55 7.14 -19.94
N ALA A 231 -2.43 5.83 -19.71
CA ALA A 231 -2.02 5.30 -18.43
C ALA A 231 -0.57 5.75 -18.20
N SER A 232 -0.39 6.80 -17.39
CA SER A 232 0.91 7.17 -16.86
C SER A 232 1.51 5.93 -16.19
N ALA A 233 2.72 5.54 -16.58
CA ALA A 233 3.43 4.43 -15.96
C ALA A 233 3.57 4.73 -14.45
N ARG A 234 2.83 4.00 -13.62
CA ARG A 234 2.92 4.09 -12.16
C ARG A 234 4.09 3.24 -11.68
N SER A 235 4.81 3.69 -10.65
CA SER A 235 5.90 2.91 -10.05
C SER A 235 5.34 1.62 -9.44
N ILE A 236 6.06 0.50 -9.59
CA ILE A 236 5.69 -0.80 -9.03
C ILE A 236 5.54 -0.73 -7.50
N SER A 237 6.36 0.10 -6.82
CA SER A 237 6.27 0.29 -5.36
C SER A 237 4.93 0.87 -4.94
N ASP A 238 4.41 1.79 -5.74
CA ASP A 238 3.20 2.54 -5.43
C ASP A 238 2.00 1.63 -5.67
N VAL A 239 1.96 0.93 -6.81
CA VAL A 239 0.92 -0.06 -7.10
C VAL A 239 0.89 -1.18 -6.05
N PHE A 240 2.06 -1.67 -5.60
CA PHE A 240 2.12 -2.64 -4.51
C PHE A 240 1.62 -2.04 -3.19
N GLY A 241 1.96 -0.77 -2.91
CA GLY A 241 1.51 -0.02 -1.74
C GLY A 241 0.00 0.22 -1.69
N ASP A 242 -0.65 0.43 -2.84
CA ASP A 242 -2.09 0.67 -2.96
C ASP A 242 -2.89 -0.64 -2.86
N LEU A 243 -2.36 -1.71 -3.48
CA LEU A 243 -2.93 -3.06 -3.43
C LEU A 243 -2.79 -3.68 -2.04
N THR A 244 -1.70 -3.35 -1.32
CA THR A 244 -1.51 -3.71 0.10
C THR A 244 -2.08 -2.61 0.99
N PHE A 245 -2.32 -2.87 2.28
CA PHE A 245 -2.98 -1.90 3.18
C PHE A 245 -2.17 -0.62 3.50
N ARG A 246 -1.06 -0.37 2.78
CA ARG A 246 -0.05 0.64 3.12
C ARG A 246 -0.54 2.07 2.88
N GLU A 247 -1.34 2.29 1.84
CA GLU A 247 -1.93 3.60 1.56
C GLU A 247 -2.82 4.11 2.68
N ARG A 248 -3.70 3.28 3.27
CA ARG A 248 -4.63 3.76 4.31
C ARG A 248 -3.91 4.17 5.60
N TYR A 249 -2.76 3.55 5.86
CA TYR A 249 -1.84 3.97 6.92
C TYR A 249 -1.20 5.32 6.59
N ASN A 250 -0.74 5.53 5.34
CA ASN A 250 -0.17 6.81 4.90
C ASN A 250 -1.22 7.94 4.85
N ASP A 251 -2.44 7.66 4.39
CA ASP A 251 -3.55 8.62 4.28
C ASP A 251 -4.09 9.01 5.68
N LEU A 252 -4.09 8.05 6.62
CA LEU A 252 -4.27 8.34 8.05
C LEU A 252 -3.13 9.23 8.55
N LEU A 253 -1.85 8.90 8.29
CA LEU A 253 -0.70 9.72 8.69
C LEU A 253 -0.69 11.14 8.07
N GLU A 254 -1.27 11.33 6.89
CA GLU A 254 -1.43 12.65 6.29
C GLU A 254 -2.48 13.50 7.03
N ARG A 255 -3.53 12.87 7.58
CA ARG A 255 -4.56 13.52 8.39
C ARG A 255 -4.25 13.55 9.89
N THR A 256 -3.38 12.67 10.37
CA THR A 256 -2.93 12.51 11.76
C THR A 256 -1.42 12.51 11.78
N GLY A 257 -0.84 13.68 12.06
CA GLY A 257 0.60 13.89 12.03
C GLY A 257 0.98 15.38 12.02
N ARG A 258 -0.01 16.27 12.16
CA ARG A 258 0.17 17.71 12.31
C ARG A 258 -0.34 18.11 13.68
N ASP A 259 0.39 19.01 14.32
CA ASP A 259 -0.02 19.64 15.57
C ASP A 259 -1.23 20.55 15.32
N MET A 260 -2.31 20.34 16.07
CA MET A 260 -3.60 21.02 15.87
C MET A 260 -3.53 22.53 16.10
N LEU A 261 -2.57 23.00 16.90
CA LEU A 261 -2.41 24.42 17.21
C LEU A 261 -1.64 25.16 16.11
N THR A 262 -0.49 24.61 15.73
CA THR A 262 0.52 25.29 14.91
C THR A 262 0.51 24.86 13.45
N GLY A 263 -0.09 23.71 13.13
CA GLY A 263 -0.16 23.15 11.79
C GLY A 263 1.14 22.55 11.27
N VAL A 264 2.26 22.65 12.00
CA VAL A 264 3.50 21.92 11.68
C VAL A 264 3.37 20.45 12.04
N TYR A 265 4.34 19.61 11.69
CA TYR A 265 4.27 18.19 12.02
C TYR A 265 4.36 17.97 13.54
N ASP A 266 3.67 16.96 14.05
CA ASP A 266 3.72 16.63 15.49
C ASP A 266 4.93 15.76 15.84
N ARG A 267 5.09 15.49 17.14
CA ARG A 267 6.14 14.61 17.66
C ARG A 267 6.06 13.20 17.09
N THR A 268 4.87 12.63 16.93
CA THR A 268 4.70 11.27 16.39
C THR A 268 5.26 11.18 14.97
N ARG A 269 5.00 12.21 14.15
CA ARG A 269 5.54 12.27 12.79
C ARG A 269 7.04 12.52 12.76
N MET A 270 7.59 13.28 13.71
CA MET A 270 9.03 13.44 13.88
C MET A 270 9.72 12.10 14.16
N GLU A 271 9.19 11.31 15.10
CA GLU A 271 9.75 10.00 15.49
C GLU A 271 9.78 9.01 14.31
N LEU A 272 8.89 9.18 13.33
CA LEU A 272 8.84 8.37 12.11
C LEU A 272 9.72 8.92 10.97
N GLU A 273 9.61 10.22 10.63
CA GLU A 273 10.28 10.81 9.46
C GLU A 273 11.74 11.18 9.74
N ALA A 274 12.06 11.73 10.90
CA ALA A 274 13.39 12.30 11.17
C ALA A 274 14.53 11.26 11.12
N PRO A 275 14.39 10.03 11.68
CA PRO A 275 15.42 9.00 11.55
C PRO A 275 15.69 8.61 10.09
N LEU A 276 14.64 8.54 9.26
CA LEU A 276 14.75 8.20 7.85
C LEU A 276 15.45 9.31 7.05
N MET A 277 15.11 10.57 7.33
CA MET A 277 15.75 11.74 6.69
C MET A 277 17.25 11.80 6.97
N VAL A 278 17.64 11.61 8.24
CA VAL A 278 19.05 11.59 8.64
C VAL A 278 19.79 10.40 8.01
N HIS A 279 19.18 9.21 8.06
CA HIS A 279 19.80 8.01 7.51
C HIS A 279 20.01 8.11 5.99
N GLU A 280 19.01 8.62 5.25
CA GLU A 280 19.10 8.76 3.79
C GLU A 280 20.13 9.81 3.38
N ALA A 281 20.25 10.92 4.11
CA ALA A 281 21.29 11.92 3.87
C ALA A 281 22.70 11.31 4.04
N LEU A 282 22.94 10.61 5.16
CA LEU A 282 24.22 9.94 5.42
C LEU A 282 24.53 8.88 4.36
N ARG A 283 23.53 8.09 3.94
CA ARG A 283 23.68 7.08 2.89
C ARG A 283 24.07 7.67 1.54
N GLN A 284 23.64 8.90 1.25
CA GLN A 284 24.00 9.65 0.04
C GLN A 284 25.35 10.38 0.18
N GLY A 285 26.04 10.26 1.32
CA GLY A 285 27.27 11.01 1.61
C GLY A 285 27.03 12.50 1.83
N LEU A 286 25.82 12.87 2.26
CA LEU A 286 25.43 14.24 2.59
C LEU A 286 25.34 14.43 4.10
N PHE A 287 25.48 15.68 4.54
CA PHE A 287 25.23 16.08 5.93
C PHE A 287 23.74 16.21 6.24
N ALA A 288 23.38 16.14 7.52
CA ALA A 288 22.04 16.48 7.99
C ALA A 288 22.12 17.19 9.35
N THR A 289 21.63 18.43 9.40
CA THR A 289 21.61 19.21 10.64
C THR A 289 20.23 19.11 11.31
N VAL A 290 20.25 18.94 12.63
CA VAL A 290 19.08 19.00 13.51
C VAL A 290 19.18 20.24 14.39
N LEU A 291 18.10 21.01 14.44
CA LEU A 291 17.94 22.19 15.29
C LEU A 291 16.88 21.88 16.35
N ILE A 292 17.17 22.17 17.63
CA ILE A 292 16.15 22.23 18.67
C ILE A 292 15.96 23.69 19.08
N ILE A 293 14.73 24.16 19.00
CA ILE A 293 14.32 25.55 19.13
C ILE A 293 13.31 25.62 20.27
N ASP A 294 13.53 26.52 21.23
CA ASP A 294 12.62 26.71 22.37
C ASP A 294 12.32 28.19 22.58
N ALA A 295 11.04 28.50 22.82
CA ALA A 295 10.59 29.86 23.09
C ALA A 295 11.01 30.31 24.50
N ASP A 296 11.83 31.35 24.54
CA ASP A 296 12.35 31.87 25.80
C ASP A 296 11.22 32.50 26.63
N HIS A 297 11.19 32.19 27.93
CA HIS A 297 10.23 32.78 28.87
C HIS A 297 8.76 32.57 28.48
N PHE A 298 8.44 31.50 27.73
CA PHE A 298 7.09 31.26 27.26
C PHE A 298 6.06 31.08 28.39
N LYS A 299 6.49 30.51 29.52
CA LYS A 299 5.67 30.47 30.73
C LYS A 299 5.27 31.87 31.22
N ASP A 300 6.18 32.84 31.20
CA ASP A 300 5.89 34.22 31.62
C ASP A 300 4.87 34.89 30.67
N VAL A 301 4.90 34.52 29.38
CA VAL A 301 3.88 34.95 28.40
C VAL A 301 2.50 34.37 28.75
N ASN A 302 2.43 33.07 29.05
CA ASN A 302 1.18 32.42 29.46
C ASN A 302 0.64 32.99 30.78
N ASP A 303 1.50 33.19 31.77
CA ASP A 303 1.11 33.70 33.08
C ASP A 303 0.68 35.18 33.00
N GLY A 304 1.28 35.96 32.09
CA GLY A 304 0.98 37.38 31.91
C GLY A 304 -0.25 37.67 31.03
N TYR A 305 -0.48 36.89 29.97
CA TYR A 305 -1.50 37.17 28.95
C TYR A 305 -2.55 36.07 28.78
N GLY A 306 -2.41 34.96 29.49
CA GLY A 306 -3.25 33.79 29.37
C GLY A 306 -2.87 32.86 28.21
N HIS A 307 -3.30 31.60 28.32
CA HIS A 307 -2.96 30.54 27.37
C HIS A 307 -3.38 30.82 25.93
N LEU A 308 -4.53 31.48 25.71
CA LEU A 308 -4.99 31.83 24.36
C LEU A 308 -3.99 32.75 23.64
N GLN A 309 -3.35 33.66 24.37
CA GLN A 309 -2.36 34.55 23.78
C GLN A 309 -1.02 33.83 23.55
N GLY A 310 -0.63 32.93 24.45
CA GLY A 310 0.52 32.05 24.25
C GLY A 310 0.35 31.19 23.00
N ASP A 311 -0.85 30.67 22.77
CA ASP A 311 -1.21 29.90 21.59
C ASP A 311 -1.01 30.69 20.28
N GLU A 312 -1.41 31.97 20.25
CA GLU A 312 -1.16 32.86 19.10
C GLU A 312 0.32 33.17 18.89
N VAL A 313 1.10 33.26 19.98
CA VAL A 313 2.56 33.40 19.89
C VAL A 313 3.18 32.14 19.28
N LEU A 314 2.77 30.93 19.70
CA LEU A 314 3.28 29.68 19.14
C LEU A 314 2.91 29.51 17.67
N LYS A 315 1.68 29.87 17.27
CA LYS A 315 1.28 29.91 15.86
C LYS A 315 2.18 30.84 15.06
N SER A 316 2.44 32.04 15.58
CA SER A 316 3.30 33.03 14.93
C SER A 316 4.73 32.52 14.77
N ILE A 317 5.31 31.89 15.80
CA ILE A 317 6.62 31.25 15.73
C ILE A 317 6.63 30.16 14.65
N ALA A 318 5.66 29.25 14.67
CA ALA A 318 5.58 28.14 13.72
C ALA A 318 5.48 28.61 12.27
N VAL A 319 4.69 29.65 12.00
CA VAL A 319 4.60 30.27 10.67
C VAL A 319 5.95 30.84 10.23
N ARG A 320 6.67 31.55 11.10
CA ARG A 320 7.98 32.15 10.77
C ARG A 320 9.05 31.10 10.53
N LEU A 321 9.06 30.03 11.33
CA LEU A 321 9.93 28.88 11.11
C LEU A 321 9.63 28.25 9.74
N GLY A 322 8.36 27.96 9.46
CA GLY A 322 7.94 27.34 8.21
C GLY A 322 8.27 28.16 6.95
N THR A 323 8.16 29.50 7.00
CA THR A 323 8.50 30.36 5.85
C THR A 323 9.99 30.53 5.60
N THR A 324 10.82 30.27 6.60
CA THR A 324 12.28 30.45 6.51
C THR A 324 12.97 29.18 6.03
N LEU A 325 12.38 28.02 6.33
CA LEU A 325 12.88 26.70 5.95
C LEU A 325 12.59 26.39 4.48
N ARG A 326 13.45 25.57 3.86
CA ARG A 326 13.31 25.11 2.47
C ARG A 326 12.30 23.97 2.39
N SER A 327 11.86 23.62 1.18
CA SER A 327 10.93 22.50 0.96
C SER A 327 11.50 21.13 1.34
N SER A 328 12.83 20.98 1.33
CA SER A 328 13.55 19.79 1.77
C SER A 328 13.59 19.63 3.29
N ASP A 329 13.43 20.74 4.01
CA ASP A 329 13.55 20.79 5.46
C ASP A 329 12.20 20.43 6.08
N ARG A 330 12.24 19.90 7.30
CA ARG A 330 11.02 19.55 8.03
C ARG A 330 11.04 20.16 9.42
N ILE A 331 9.92 20.75 9.79
CA ILE A 331 9.69 21.35 11.11
C ILE A 331 8.64 20.56 11.86
N PHE A 332 8.94 20.27 13.12
CA PHE A 332 8.12 19.49 14.03
C PHE A 332 7.91 20.26 15.32
N ARG A 333 6.74 20.12 15.95
CA ARG A 333 6.51 20.53 17.33
C ARG A 333 6.79 19.34 18.24
N PHE A 334 7.87 19.44 19.02
CA PHE A 334 8.36 18.36 19.87
C PHE A 334 7.73 18.36 21.25
N GLY A 335 7.49 19.56 21.79
CA GLY A 335 6.92 19.80 23.12
C GLY A 335 5.91 20.96 23.12
N GLY A 336 5.59 21.47 24.32
CA GLY A 336 4.66 22.60 24.47
C GLY A 336 5.14 23.85 23.73
N GLU A 337 6.39 24.24 23.94
CA GLU A 337 7.04 25.43 23.36
C GLU A 337 8.33 25.10 22.56
N GLU A 338 8.54 23.81 22.31
CA GLU A 338 9.75 23.27 21.68
C GLU A 338 9.46 22.79 20.25
N PHE A 339 10.31 23.20 19.34
CA PHE A 339 10.29 22.82 17.93
C PHE A 339 11.60 22.15 17.52
N VAL A 340 11.51 21.20 16.59
CA VAL A 340 12.67 20.51 16.02
C VAL A 340 12.65 20.69 14.51
N ALA A 341 13.75 21.18 13.95
CA ALA A 341 13.93 21.24 12.50
C ALA A 341 14.98 20.23 12.05
N VAL A 342 14.70 19.48 10.98
CA VAL A 342 15.63 18.55 10.34
C VAL A 342 15.91 19.06 8.92
N CYS A 343 17.19 19.31 8.64
CA CYS A 343 17.66 19.94 7.40
C CYS A 343 18.65 19.00 6.69
N PRO A 344 18.16 18.11 5.79
CA PRO A 344 19.03 17.24 4.99
C PRO A 344 19.88 18.06 4.00
N GLY A 345 21.09 17.59 3.72
CA GLY A 345 22.02 18.28 2.82
C GLY A 345 22.54 19.61 3.37
N THR A 346 22.46 19.82 4.70
CA THR A 346 22.96 21.01 5.39
C THR A 346 24.11 20.61 6.29
N ASP A 347 25.26 21.28 6.14
CA ASP A 347 26.41 21.09 7.01
C ASP A 347 26.30 21.88 8.34
N HIS A 348 27.26 21.73 9.24
CA HIS A 348 27.19 22.39 10.55
C HIS A 348 27.21 23.93 10.48
N GLU A 349 28.03 24.52 9.61
CA GLU A 349 28.16 25.97 9.48
C GLU A 349 26.93 26.58 8.81
N GLU A 350 26.42 25.94 7.75
CA GLU A 350 25.15 26.30 7.13
C GLU A 350 23.99 26.18 8.13
N GLY A 351 24.01 25.13 8.95
CA GLY A 351 23.07 24.90 10.04
C GLY A 351 23.07 26.03 11.08
N LEU A 352 24.24 26.53 11.47
CA LEU A 352 24.39 27.67 12.37
C LEU A 352 23.85 28.96 11.76
N LEU A 353 24.16 29.22 10.49
CA LEU A 353 23.65 30.39 9.76
C LEU A 353 22.12 30.34 9.60
N LEU A 354 21.56 29.15 9.38
CA LEU A 354 20.11 28.95 9.34
C LEU A 354 19.48 29.19 10.71
N ALA A 355 20.03 28.61 11.77
CA ALA A 355 19.56 28.80 13.14
C ALA A 355 19.56 30.28 13.53
N GLU A 356 20.64 31.00 13.25
CA GLU A 356 20.73 32.42 13.59
C GLU A 356 19.69 33.27 12.84
N ARG A 357 19.44 32.95 11.58
CA ARG A 357 18.39 33.58 10.79
C ARG A 357 17.01 33.31 11.38
N LEU A 358 16.73 32.09 11.80
CA LEU A 358 15.46 31.73 12.47
C LEU A 358 15.31 32.53 13.77
N ARG A 359 16.37 32.57 14.60
CA ARG A 359 16.40 33.35 15.86
C ARG A 359 16.10 34.82 15.60
N TRP A 360 16.80 35.44 14.66
CA TRP A 360 16.66 36.85 14.33
C TRP A 360 15.27 37.17 13.75
N MET A 361 14.75 36.33 12.85
CA MET A 361 13.41 36.47 12.29
C MET A 361 12.33 36.41 13.37
N ILE A 362 12.46 35.51 14.34
CA ILE A 362 11.49 35.41 15.45
C ILE A 362 11.58 36.65 16.35
N ALA A 363 12.80 37.01 16.78
CA ALA A 363 13.03 38.16 17.66
C ALA A 363 12.54 39.50 17.08
N THR A 364 12.52 39.64 15.76
CA THR A 364 12.11 40.88 15.07
C THR A 364 10.64 40.89 14.65
N SER A 365 10.00 39.73 14.49
CA SER A 365 8.66 39.64 13.87
C SER A 365 7.58 39.06 14.77
N VAL A 366 7.94 38.42 15.88
CA VAL A 366 6.98 37.89 16.86
C VAL A 366 7.05 38.76 18.11
N LYS A 367 5.90 39.31 18.50
CA LYS A 367 5.78 40.19 19.66
C LYS A 367 4.61 39.77 20.55
N THR A 368 4.73 40.07 21.83
CA THR A 368 3.64 40.00 22.81
C THR A 368 2.66 41.17 22.64
N PRO A 369 1.47 41.16 23.27
CA PRO A 369 0.50 42.26 23.16
C PRO A 369 1.02 43.63 23.61
N ASP A 370 2.02 43.67 24.49
CA ASP A 370 2.69 44.90 24.93
C ASP A 370 3.89 45.30 24.06
N ASP A 371 3.96 44.78 22.83
CA ASP A 371 4.98 45.06 21.81
C ASP A 371 6.42 44.61 22.20
N LYS A 372 6.58 43.73 23.20
CA LYS A 372 7.88 43.15 23.52
C LYS A 372 8.23 42.02 22.56
N PRO A 373 9.50 41.90 22.13
CA PRO A 373 9.93 40.82 21.26
C PRO A 373 9.90 39.48 22.00
N VAL A 374 9.41 38.44 21.31
CA VAL A 374 9.55 37.05 21.74
C VAL A 374 10.84 36.51 21.16
N THR A 375 11.70 35.90 21.99
CA THR A 375 12.98 35.33 21.56
C THR A 375 12.97 33.82 21.65
N VAL A 376 13.91 33.19 20.96
CA VAL A 376 14.14 31.74 21.02
C VAL A 376 15.61 31.45 21.30
N SER A 377 15.85 30.35 22.01
CA SER A 377 17.17 29.75 22.14
C SER A 377 17.25 28.53 21.22
N ILE A 378 18.40 28.31 20.56
CA ILE A 378 18.54 27.23 19.57
C ILE A 378 19.82 26.43 19.82
N GLY A 379 19.69 25.10 19.89
CA GLY A 379 20.80 24.15 19.83
C GLY A 379 20.93 23.53 18.44
N VAL A 380 22.15 23.48 17.90
CA VAL A 380 22.45 22.99 16.55
C VAL A 380 23.33 21.76 16.64
N ALA A 381 22.97 20.65 16.00
CA ALA A 381 23.83 19.48 15.86
C ALA A 381 23.76 18.86 14.46
N THR A 382 24.86 18.24 14.02
CA THR A 382 24.97 17.69 12.65
C THR A 382 25.28 16.21 12.71
N ALA A 383 24.57 15.42 11.91
CA ALA A 383 24.81 14.00 11.74
C ALA A 383 26.21 13.74 11.17
N ASP A 384 26.77 12.57 11.51
CA ASP A 384 28.18 12.18 11.32
C ASP A 384 29.16 12.85 12.29
N GLU A 385 29.02 14.15 12.55
CA GLU A 385 29.87 14.87 13.52
C GLU A 385 29.46 14.62 14.97
N ASP A 386 28.16 14.73 15.26
CA ASP A 386 27.58 14.62 16.61
C ASP A 386 26.94 13.25 16.88
N GLY A 387 27.03 12.34 15.90
CA GLY A 387 26.51 10.98 15.97
C GLY A 387 25.95 10.46 14.65
N ALA A 388 25.90 9.14 14.51
CA ALA A 388 25.43 8.47 13.29
C ALA A 388 23.92 8.18 13.27
N SER A 389 23.19 8.47 14.36
CA SER A 389 21.75 8.27 14.45
C SER A 389 21.03 9.57 14.81
N PHE A 390 19.79 9.73 14.35
CA PHE A 390 18.96 10.88 14.71
C PHE A 390 18.86 11.08 16.24
N THR A 391 18.75 9.99 17.00
CA THR A 391 18.68 10.04 18.47
C THR A 391 19.94 10.64 19.11
N ALA A 392 21.13 10.29 18.60
CA ALA A 392 22.40 10.85 19.10
C ALA A 392 22.51 12.34 18.76
N VAL A 393 22.19 12.70 17.51
CA VAL A 393 22.25 14.09 17.04
C VAL A 393 21.24 14.97 17.78
N LEU A 394 20.01 14.47 17.99
CA LEU A 394 18.98 15.17 18.77
C LEU A 394 19.44 15.40 20.21
N SER A 395 20.04 14.39 20.85
CA SER A 395 20.60 14.53 22.21
C SER A 395 21.72 15.57 22.29
N ALA A 396 22.56 15.67 21.25
CA ALA A 396 23.60 16.69 21.19
C ALA A 396 23.01 18.10 21.02
N ALA A 397 22.00 18.24 20.17
CA ALA A 397 21.29 19.51 19.97
C ALA A 397 20.57 19.96 21.25
N ASP A 398 19.99 19.03 22.02
CA ASP A 398 19.35 19.32 23.31
C ASP A 398 20.34 19.84 24.35
N GLY A 399 21.51 19.19 24.47
CA GLY A 399 22.60 19.68 25.32
C GLY A 399 23.06 21.11 24.96
N ARG A 400 23.05 21.44 23.66
CA ARG A 400 23.39 22.78 23.16
C ARG A 400 22.27 23.81 23.40
N LEU A 401 21.01 23.41 23.27
CA LEU A 401 19.88 24.26 23.65
C LEU A 401 19.94 24.60 25.15
N TYR A 402 20.24 23.61 25.99
CA TYR A 402 20.42 23.83 27.42
C TYR A 402 21.56 24.82 27.71
N ALA A 403 22.68 24.73 26.98
CA ALA A 403 23.75 25.70 27.07
C ALA A 403 23.31 27.11 26.63
N ALA A 404 22.52 27.23 25.56
CA ALA A 404 21.97 28.49 25.08
C ALA A 404 21.08 29.18 26.15
N LYS A 405 20.22 28.38 26.80
CA LYS A 405 19.39 28.85 27.92
C LYS A 405 20.23 29.32 29.11
N LYS A 406 21.37 28.70 29.37
CA LYS A 406 22.33 29.11 30.42
C LYS A 406 23.18 30.31 30.06
N SER A 407 23.44 30.58 28.78
CA SER A 407 24.24 31.72 28.32
C SER A 407 23.46 33.03 28.18
N GLY A 408 22.27 33.11 28.79
CA GLY A 408 21.44 34.31 28.78
C GLY A 408 20.31 34.30 27.76
N ARG A 409 20.00 33.14 27.16
CA ARG A 409 18.92 32.95 26.16
C ARG A 409 19.12 33.78 24.90
N ASN A 410 18.15 33.76 23.98
CA ASN A 410 18.18 34.50 22.71
C ASN A 410 19.51 34.33 21.96
N CYS A 411 20.00 33.09 21.86
CA CYS A 411 21.26 32.78 21.20
C CYS A 411 21.26 31.37 20.61
N VAL A 412 22.23 31.14 19.72
CA VAL A 412 22.44 29.86 19.06
C VAL A 412 23.72 29.22 19.61
N VAL A 413 23.67 27.92 19.89
CA VAL A 413 24.86 27.16 20.33
C VAL A 413 25.09 25.99 19.38
N GLY A 414 26.30 25.96 18.80
CA GLY A 414 26.80 24.87 17.97
C GLY A 414 27.96 24.11 18.63
N ARG A 415 28.77 23.43 17.82
CA ARG A 415 29.95 22.69 18.29
C ARG A 415 30.99 23.59 18.98
N SER A 416 31.19 24.80 18.45
CA SER A 416 32.21 25.75 18.90
C SER A 416 31.76 26.67 20.04
N GLY A 417 30.56 26.46 20.60
CA GLY A 417 29.98 27.29 21.67
C GLY A 417 28.93 28.28 21.17
N VAL A 418 28.72 29.36 21.93
CA VAL A 418 27.71 30.39 21.64
C VAL A 418 28.11 31.18 20.40
N VAL A 419 27.24 31.18 19.39
CA VAL A 419 27.39 32.01 18.20
C VAL A 419 26.55 33.28 18.41
N LYS A 420 27.21 34.43 18.35
CA LYS A 420 26.57 35.74 18.24
C LYS A 420 27.03 36.36 16.93
N LEU A 421 26.25 36.19 15.87
CA LEU A 421 26.40 37.02 14.68
C LEU A 421 25.55 38.27 14.96
N GLY A 422 26.21 39.43 14.93
CA GLY A 422 25.67 40.71 15.42
C GLY A 422 24.38 41.15 14.77
#